data_AF-A0A7Y2FDW9-F1
#
_entry.id   AF-A0A7Y2FDW9-F1
#
_cell.length_a   1.000
_cell.length_b   1.000
_cell.length_c   1.000
_cell.angle_alpha   90.00
_cell.angle_beta   90.00
_cell.angle_gamma   90.00
#
_symmetry.space_group_name_H-M   'P 1'
#
loop_
_entity.id
_entity.type
_entity.pdbx_description
1 polymer ?
#
loop_
_entity_poly.entity_id
_entity_poly.type
_entity_poly.pdbx_seq_one_letter_code
_entity_poly.pdbx_strand_id
1 'polypeptide(L)'
;LKDEYMATGIYRPEAEQEAKMVWMLLAHLLMSVAFVVLYRKGREDKPWPGQGLRFGFWVAMFAAVGVYMIYYVVLPTPEILVFRQSVYDTINLVIMGLVVAFMYR
;
A
#
# COMPACT_ATOMS: atom_id res chain seq x y z
N LEU A 1 -1.74 -20.22 -14.36
CA LEU A 1 -1.33 -18.84 -14.04
C LEU A 1 -0.32 -18.25 -15.01
N LYS A 2 0.90 -18.81 -15.20
CA LYS A 2 1.91 -18.21 -16.10
C LYS A 2 1.38 -17.94 -17.52
N ASP A 3 0.79 -18.95 -18.15
CA ASP A 3 0.28 -18.84 -19.52
C ASP A 3 -0.88 -17.84 -19.62
N GLU A 4 -1.74 -17.81 -18.60
CA GLU A 4 -2.85 -16.84 -18.49
C GLU A 4 -2.34 -15.40 -18.37
N TYR A 5 -1.29 -15.15 -17.58
CA TYR A 5 -0.69 -13.83 -17.45
C TYR A 5 -0.06 -13.36 -18.76
N MET A 6 0.68 -14.25 -19.43
CA MET A 6 1.32 -13.92 -20.71
C MET A 6 0.30 -13.63 -21.80
N ALA A 7 -0.85 -14.33 -21.81
CA ALA A 7 -1.93 -14.08 -22.77
C ALA A 7 -2.54 -12.66 -22.68
N THR A 8 -2.42 -11.97 -21.53
CA THR A 8 -2.95 -10.59 -21.41
C THR A 8 -2.04 -9.54 -22.03
N GLY A 9 -0.73 -9.79 -22.13
CA GLY A 9 0.26 -8.79 -22.56
C GLY A 9 0.42 -7.58 -21.61
N ILE A 10 -0.18 -7.61 -20.42
CA ILE A 10 -0.18 -6.49 -19.46
C ILE A 10 0.96 -6.61 -18.45
N TYR A 11 1.38 -7.84 -18.15
CA TYR A 11 2.37 -8.13 -17.13
C TYR A 11 3.79 -8.00 -17.67
N ARG A 12 4.70 -7.60 -16.78
CA ARG A 12 6.13 -7.57 -17.07
C ARG A 12 6.65 -9.00 -17.34
N PRO A 13 7.66 -9.19 -18.20
CA PRO A 13 8.30 -10.50 -18.39
C PRO A 13 8.85 -11.10 -17.09
N GLU A 14 8.78 -12.44 -16.96
CA GLU A 14 9.20 -13.19 -15.76
C GLU A 14 10.61 -12.82 -15.28
N ALA A 15 11.60 -12.81 -16.18
CA ALA A 15 12.98 -12.46 -15.84
C ALA A 15 13.12 -11.07 -15.21
N GLU A 16 12.31 -10.09 -15.65
CA GLU A 16 12.33 -8.76 -15.07
C GLU A 16 11.57 -8.67 -13.73
N GLN A 17 10.58 -9.54 -13.50
CA GLN A 17 9.90 -9.68 -12.22
C GLN A 17 10.82 -10.33 -11.18
N GLU A 18 11.53 -11.39 -11.57
CA GLU A 18 12.53 -12.07 -10.73
C GLU A 18 13.61 -11.09 -10.26
N ALA A 19 14.12 -10.24 -11.16
CA ALA A 19 15.08 -9.19 -10.83
C ALA A 19 14.55 -8.16 -9.81
N LYS A 20 13.24 -8.08 -9.59
CA LYS A 20 12.58 -7.15 -8.66
C LYS A 20 11.97 -7.83 -7.45
N MET A 21 12.23 -9.13 -7.24
CA MET A 21 11.63 -9.90 -6.16
C MET A 21 11.91 -9.32 -4.76
N VAL A 22 13.05 -8.64 -4.57
CA VAL A 22 13.35 -7.94 -3.32
C VAL A 22 12.30 -6.88 -2.97
N TRP A 23 11.77 -6.16 -3.96
CA TRP A 23 10.71 -5.17 -3.76
C TRP A 23 9.37 -5.83 -3.39
N MET A 24 9.09 -7.01 -3.96
CA MET A 24 7.92 -7.81 -3.59
C MET A 24 7.97 -8.21 -2.12
N LEU A 25 9.12 -8.70 -1.66
CA LEU A 25 9.32 -9.09 -0.26
C LEU A 25 9.23 -7.89 0.69
N LEU A 26 9.83 -6.76 0.32
CA LEU A 26 9.73 -5.52 1.09
C LEU A 26 8.29 -5.02 1.18
N ALA A 27 7.51 -5.12 0.10
CA ALA A 27 6.09 -4.77 0.09
C ALA A 27 5.31 -5.62 1.10
N HIS A 28 5.47 -6.95 1.05
CA HIS A 28 4.78 -7.86 1.97
C HIS A 28 5.21 -7.67 3.43
N LEU A 29 6.49 -7.38 3.68
CA LEU A 29 6.98 -7.07 5.01
C LEU A 29 6.34 -5.77 5.54
N LEU A 30 6.33 -4.71 4.74
CA LEU A 30 5.70 -3.44 5.07
C LEU A 30 4.20 -3.63 5.36
N MET A 31 3.51 -4.34 4.48
CA MET A 31 2.09 -4.67 4.65
C MET A 31 1.86 -5.47 5.93
N SER A 32 2.69 -6.46 6.23
CA SER A 32 2.56 -7.25 7.46
C SER A 32 2.72 -6.39 8.72
N VAL A 33 3.72 -5.50 8.75
CA VAL A 33 3.91 -4.56 9.86
C VAL A 33 2.70 -3.64 10.00
N ALA A 34 2.23 -3.05 8.90
CA ALA A 34 1.05 -2.21 8.90
C ALA A 34 -0.19 -2.96 9.40
N PHE A 35 -0.38 -4.19 8.97
CA PHE A 35 -1.48 -5.05 9.36
C PHE A 35 -1.48 -5.36 10.86
N VAL A 36 -0.31 -5.68 11.43
CA VAL A 36 -0.14 -5.87 12.88
C VAL A 36 -0.49 -4.60 13.66
N VAL A 37 -0.05 -3.43 13.19
CA VAL A 37 -0.35 -2.17 13.86
C VAL A 37 -1.82 -1.81 13.77
N LEU A 38 -2.47 -2.04 12.62
CA LEU A 38 -3.90 -1.84 12.44
C LEU A 38 -4.71 -2.78 13.34
N TYR A 39 -4.33 -4.05 13.43
CA TYR A 39 -5.01 -5.01 14.31
C TYR A 39 -4.87 -4.62 15.78
N ARG A 40 -3.66 -4.26 16.21
CA ARG A 40 -3.38 -3.95 17.63
C ARG A 40 -3.90 -2.58 18.06
N LYS A 41 -3.83 -1.58 17.18
CA LYS A 41 -4.04 -0.16 17.52
C LYS A 41 -5.02 0.53 16.57
N GLY A 42 -5.85 -0.19 15.83
CA GLY A 42 -6.77 0.40 14.85
C GLY A 42 -7.71 1.45 15.45
N ARG A 43 -8.13 1.24 16.70
CA ARG A 43 -8.89 2.20 17.51
C ARG A 43 -8.35 2.17 18.94
N GLU A 44 -8.08 3.33 19.51
CA GLU A 44 -7.68 3.49 20.91
C GLU A 44 -8.65 4.49 21.58
N ASP A 45 -8.60 4.59 22.91
CA ASP A 45 -9.29 5.65 23.64
C ASP A 45 -8.35 6.86 23.75
N LYS A 46 -8.15 7.55 22.62
CA LYS A 46 -7.25 8.70 22.47
C LYS A 46 -7.93 9.82 21.68
N PRO A 47 -7.45 11.08 21.80
CA PRO A 47 -7.99 12.20 21.02
C PRO A 47 -8.05 11.86 19.53
N TRP A 48 -9.22 12.12 18.94
CA TRP A 48 -9.56 11.70 17.58
C TRP A 48 -8.55 12.16 16.50
N PRO A 49 -7.91 13.36 16.52
CA PRO A 49 -7.06 13.78 15.40
C PRO A 49 -5.82 12.91 15.28
N GLY A 50 -5.12 12.67 16.39
CA GLY A 50 -3.90 11.86 16.41
C GLY A 50 -4.18 10.39 16.09
N GLN A 51 -5.33 9.89 16.54
CA GLN A 51 -5.81 8.55 16.19
C GLN A 51 -6.08 8.42 14.69
N GLY A 52 -6.80 9.38 14.09
CA GLY A 52 -7.13 9.38 12.68
C GLY A 52 -5.91 9.45 11.77
N LEU A 53 -4.96 10.34 12.09
CA LEU A 53 -3.68 10.43 11.37
C LEU A 53 -2.91 9.11 11.41
N ARG A 54 -2.77 8.53 12.60
CA ARG A 54 -2.04 7.26 12.78
C ARG A 54 -2.73 6.12 12.05
N PHE A 55 -4.06 6.00 12.19
CA PHE A 55 -4.84 4.98 11.52
C PHE A 55 -4.70 5.08 10.00
N GLY A 56 -4.99 6.27 9.43
CA GLY A 56 -4.89 6.51 8.00
C GLY A 56 -3.47 6.29 7.45
N PHE A 57 -2.43 6.66 8.20
CA PHE A 57 -1.04 6.38 7.83
C PHE A 57 -0.76 4.88 7.69
N TRP A 58 -1.19 4.06 8.66
CA TRP A 58 -0.96 2.62 8.57
C TRP A 58 -1.82 1.95 7.50
N VAL A 59 -3.04 2.44 7.26
CA VAL A 59 -3.83 2.03 6.09
C VAL A 59 -3.09 2.37 4.80
N ALA A 60 -2.48 3.55 4.69
CA ALA A 60 -1.70 3.95 3.52
C ALA A 60 -0.46 3.09 3.28
N MET A 61 0.28 2.74 4.34
CA MET A 61 1.43 1.83 4.23
C MET A 61 1.01 0.46 3.71
N PHE A 62 -0.17 -0.02 4.11
CA PHE A 62 -0.73 -1.29 3.65
C PHE A 62 -1.27 -1.20 2.21
N ALA A 63 -2.18 -0.26 1.95
CA ALA A 63 -3.04 -0.25 0.76
C ALA A 63 -2.53 0.63 -0.39
N ALA A 64 -1.72 1.65 -0.11
CA ALA A 64 -1.09 2.48 -1.15
C ALA A 64 0.34 1.99 -1.38
N VAL A 65 1.23 2.22 -0.41
CA VAL A 65 2.67 1.96 -0.59
C VAL A 65 2.94 0.49 -0.88
N GLY A 66 2.41 -0.43 -0.08
CA GLY A 66 2.58 -1.88 -0.29
C GLY A 66 2.06 -2.33 -1.66
N VAL A 67 0.83 -1.94 -2.03
CA VAL A 67 0.21 -2.33 -3.31
C VAL A 67 0.96 -1.76 -4.51
N TYR A 68 1.36 -0.48 -4.48
CA TYR A 68 2.12 0.12 -5.56
C TYR A 68 3.52 -0.46 -5.70
N MET A 69 4.16 -0.92 -4.61
CA MET A 69 5.40 -1.69 -4.72
C MET A 69 5.18 -3.03 -5.43
N ILE A 70 4.06 -3.72 -5.17
CA ILE A 70 3.69 -4.95 -5.87
C ILE A 70 3.45 -4.65 -7.36
N TYR A 71 2.71 -3.59 -7.69
CA TYR A 71 2.50 -3.16 -9.08
C TYR A 71 3.79 -2.78 -9.77
N TYR A 72 4.72 -2.14 -9.06
CA TYR A 72 6.04 -1.86 -9.60
C TYR A 72 6.79 -3.13 -10.00
N VAL A 73 6.61 -4.24 -9.29
CA VAL A 73 7.23 -5.53 -9.66
C VAL A 73 6.52 -6.14 -10.88
N VAL A 74 5.19 -6.17 -10.83
CA VAL A 74 4.33 -7.00 -11.67
C VAL A 74 3.97 -6.35 -13.01
N LEU A 75 3.82 -5.02 -13.03
CA LEU A 75 3.40 -4.26 -14.21
C LEU A 75 4.57 -3.46 -14.80
N PRO A 76 4.61 -3.25 -16.12
CA PRO A 76 5.59 -2.41 -16.79
C PRO A 76 5.24 -0.91 -16.64
N THR A 77 4.98 -0.47 -15.41
CA THR A 77 4.63 0.94 -15.12
C THR A 77 5.88 1.81 -14.96
N PRO A 78 5.87 3.07 -15.44
CA PRO A 78 6.95 4.02 -15.18
C PRO A 78 7.14 4.26 -13.68
N GLU A 79 8.39 4.26 -13.20
CA GLU A 79 8.74 4.40 -11.78
C GLU A 79 8.17 5.67 -11.15
N ILE A 80 8.27 6.78 -11.88
CA ILE A 80 7.75 8.07 -11.44
C ILE A 80 6.23 8.07 -11.26
N LEU A 81 5.51 7.24 -12.04
CA LEU A 81 4.06 7.13 -11.93
C LEU A 81 3.69 6.39 -10.64
N VAL A 82 4.33 5.24 -10.38
CA VAL A 82 4.15 4.46 -9.15
C VAL A 82 4.41 5.34 -7.92
N PHE A 83 5.50 6.10 -7.94
CA PHE A 83 5.85 6.99 -6.83
C PHE A 83 4.78 8.06 -6.60
N ARG A 84 4.34 8.76 -7.65
CA ARG A 84 3.32 9.81 -7.55
C ARG A 84 1.98 9.26 -7.05
N GLN A 85 1.53 8.13 -7.60
CA GLN A 85 0.29 7.48 -7.16
C GLN A 85 0.36 7.07 -5.70
N SER A 86 1.49 6.49 -5.27
CA SER A 86 1.71 6.13 -3.86
C SER A 86 1.59 7.33 -2.93
N VAL A 87 2.16 8.48 -3.31
CA VAL A 87 2.11 9.70 -2.50
C VAL A 87 0.69 10.27 -2.43
N TYR A 88 0.00 10.40 -3.56
CA TYR A 88 -1.35 10.97 -3.60
C TYR A 88 -2.36 10.10 -2.84
N ASP A 89 -2.29 8.77 -3.02
CA ASP A 89 -3.19 7.86 -2.32
C ASP A 89 -2.87 7.80 -0.83
N THR A 90 -1.60 7.95 -0.44
CA THR A 90 -1.22 8.07 0.98
C THR A 90 -1.85 9.29 1.62
N ILE A 91 -1.79 10.46 0.97
CA ILE A 91 -2.44 11.68 1.46
C ILE A 91 -3.95 11.47 1.59
N ASN A 92 -4.57 10.88 0.56
CA ASN A 92 -6.00 10.59 0.57
C ASN A 92 -6.40 9.66 1.74
N LEU A 93 -5.66 8.57 1.96
CA LEU A 93 -5.95 7.62 3.03
C LEU A 93 -5.73 8.20 4.43
N VAL A 94 -4.78 9.12 4.60
CA VAL A 94 -4.60 9.86 5.85
C VAL A 94 -5.79 10.80 6.11
N ILE A 95 -6.26 11.51 5.09
CA ILE A 95 -7.46 12.34 5.18
C ILE A 95 -8.69 11.48 5.51
N MET A 96 -8.85 10.32 4.86
CA MET A 96 -9.93 9.39 5.17
C MET A 96 -9.84 8.88 6.62
N GLY A 97 -8.63 8.60 7.12
CA GLY A 97 -8.40 8.23 8.51
C GLY A 97 -8.84 9.31 9.51
N LEU A 98 -8.56 10.58 9.20
CA LEU A 98 -9.07 11.73 9.96
C LEU A 98 -10.60 11.81 9.95
N VAL A 99 -11.23 11.64 8.78
CA VAL A 99 -12.69 11.64 8.63
C VAL A 99 -13.33 10.52 9.45
N VAL A 100 -12.79 9.29 9.36
CA VAL A 100 -13.27 8.17 10.17
C VAL A 100 -13.15 8.48 11.66
N ALA A 101 -11.99 8.96 12.13
CA ALA A 101 -11.83 9.28 13.55
C ALA A 101 -12.77 10.42 14.01
N PHE A 102 -13.02 11.42 13.16
CA PHE A 102 -13.98 12.50 13.46
C PHE A 102 -15.42 11.99 13.56
N MET A 103 -15.84 11.07 12.68
CA MET A 103 -17.19 10.50 12.72
C MET A 103 -17.46 9.65 13.95
N TYR A 104 -16.41 9.07 14.53
CA TYR A 104 -16.48 8.19 15.70
C TYR A 104 -15.91 8.78 16.99
N ARG A 105 -15.78 10.12 17.04
CA ARG A 105 -15.31 10.86 18.20
C ARG A 105 -16.28 10.80 19.39
#